data_AF-A0AA97HEM7-F1
#
_entry.id   AF-A0AA97HEM7-F1
#
_cell.length_a   1.000
_cell.length_b   1.000
_cell.length_c   1.000
_cell.angle_alpha   90.00
_cell.angle_beta   90.00
_cell.angle_gamma   90.00
#
_symmetry.space_group_name_H-M   'P 1'
#
loop_
_entity.id
_entity.type
_entity.pdbx_description
1 polymer ?
#
loop_
_entity_poly.entity_id
_entity_poly.type
_entity_poly.pdbx_seq_one_letter_code
_entity_poly.pdbx_strand_id
1 'polypeptide(L)'
;MRWLITLSLRPKRASLLRCFIEGFLVSISNPKAVIFFMSIFPQFIDVTQEYAPQFVLLAATFSVLVIVIHTIYAAFASFAKSKLSSKKGNALLNKISGGVFVSFGVGLAASSK
;
A
#
# COMPACT_ATOMS: atom_id res chain seq x y z
N MET A 1 -8.79 39.27 13.19
CA MET A 1 -9.67 38.44 12.32
C MET A 1 -8.96 37.11 12.07
N ARG A 2 -8.90 36.20 13.05
CA ARG A 2 -9.94 35.25 13.52
C ARG A 2 -10.10 34.05 12.56
N TRP A 3 -9.12 33.15 12.62
CA TRP A 3 -9.03 31.82 12.01
C TRP A 3 -10.11 30.83 12.50
N LEU A 4 -11.40 31.21 12.46
CA LEU A 4 -12.53 30.40 12.97
C LEU A 4 -13.07 29.37 11.97
N ILE A 5 -12.20 28.68 11.23
CA ILE A 5 -12.65 27.54 10.41
C ILE A 5 -11.69 26.36 10.62
N THR A 6 -11.45 25.99 11.87
CA THR A 6 -11.06 24.63 12.22
C THR A 6 -12.31 23.75 12.11
N LEU A 7 -12.81 23.57 10.89
CA LEU A 7 -13.83 22.58 10.60
C LEU A 7 -13.20 21.24 10.99
N SER A 8 -13.60 20.73 12.15
CA SER A 8 -13.33 19.37 12.55
C SER A 8 -14.12 18.47 11.60
N LEU A 9 -13.60 18.29 10.38
CA LEU A 9 -13.96 17.19 9.53
C LEU A 9 -13.48 15.95 10.26
N ARG A 10 -14.24 15.51 11.26
CA ARG A 10 -14.22 14.12 11.68
C ARG A 10 -14.52 13.37 10.38
N PRO A 11 -13.59 12.60 9.82
CA PRO A 11 -13.90 11.80 8.64
C PRO A 11 -15.14 11.00 9.03
N LYS A 12 -16.25 11.24 8.32
CA LYS A 12 -17.45 10.41 8.45
C LYS A 12 -16.92 8.99 8.29
N ARG A 13 -17.08 8.12 9.31
CA ARG A 13 -16.66 6.71 9.19
C ARG A 13 -17.25 6.21 7.88
N ALA A 14 -16.39 6.04 6.88
CA ALA A 14 -16.84 5.56 5.59
C ALA A 14 -17.43 4.18 5.83
N SER A 15 -18.56 3.87 5.20
CA SER A 15 -19.07 2.50 5.19
C SER A 15 -17.92 1.58 4.77
N LEU A 16 -17.75 0.44 5.46
CA LEU A 16 -16.71 -0.53 5.14
C LEU A 16 -16.76 -0.92 3.66
N LEU A 17 -17.98 -1.04 3.12
CA LEU A 17 -18.21 -1.32 1.71
C LEU A 17 -17.66 -0.21 0.81
N ARG A 18 -17.84 1.06 1.18
CA ARG A 18 -17.31 2.19 0.41
C ARG A 18 -15.77 2.17 0.39
N CYS A 19 -15.14 1.95 1.55
CA CYS A 19 -13.69 1.87 1.65
C CYS A 19 -13.14 0.68 0.82
N PHE A 20 -13.83 -0.46 0.86
CA PHE A 20 -13.50 -1.63 0.05
C PHE A 20 -13.60 -1.33 -1.46
N ILE A 21 -14.70 -0.74 -1.91
CA ILE A 21 -14.91 -0.40 -3.33
C ILE A 21 -13.84 0.60 -3.80
N GLU A 22 -13.55 1.65 -3.02
CA GLU A 22 -12.51 2.62 -3.37
C GLU A 22 -11.14 1.94 -3.48
N GLY A 23 -10.77 1.11 -2.50
CA GLY A 23 -9.51 0.35 -2.55
C GLY A 23 -9.44 -0.65 -3.71
N PHE A 24 -10.54 -1.33 -4.00
CA PHE A 24 -10.66 -2.26 -5.12
C PHE A 24 -10.48 -1.56 -6.47
N LEU A 25 -11.18 -0.44 -6.68
CA LEU A 25 -11.06 0.36 -7.90
C LEU A 25 -9.64 0.91 -8.09
N VAL A 26 -9.01 1.42 -7.02
CA VAL A 26 -7.61 1.87 -7.07
C VAL A 26 -6.66 0.72 -7.42
N SER A 27 -6.92 -0.47 -6.88
CA SER A 27 -6.07 -1.65 -7.10
C SER A 27 -6.19 -2.17 -8.54
N ILE A 28 -7.40 -2.28 -9.08
CA ILE A 28 -7.62 -2.71 -10.48
C ILE A 28 -7.11 -1.68 -11.49
N SER A 29 -7.23 -0.39 -11.16
CA SER A 29 -6.72 0.69 -12.02
C SER A 29 -5.20 0.71 -12.12
N ASN A 30 -4.49 -0.12 -11.37
CA ASN A 30 -3.03 -0.23 -11.42
C ASN A 30 -2.59 -1.31 -12.44
N PRO A 31 -2.24 -0.93 -13.68
CA PRO A 31 -1.87 -1.89 -14.72
C PRO A 31 -0.59 -2.66 -14.39
N LYS A 32 0.27 -2.12 -13.51
CA LYS A 32 1.52 -2.77 -13.11
C LYS A 32 1.27 -4.12 -12.45
N ALA A 33 0.22 -4.20 -11.60
CA ALA A 33 -0.13 -5.44 -10.92
C ALA A 33 -0.57 -6.51 -11.93
N VAL A 34 -1.42 -6.14 -12.89
CA VAL A 34 -1.90 -7.04 -13.95
C VAL A 34 -0.74 -7.57 -14.80
N ILE A 35 0.14 -6.68 -15.26
CA ILE A 35 1.31 -7.05 -16.07
C ILE A 35 2.25 -7.97 -15.29
N PHE A 36 2.46 -7.71 -13.99
CA PHE A 36 3.25 -8.55 -13.11
C PHE A 36 2.67 -9.96 -13.02
N PHE A 37 1.37 -10.12 -12.79
CA PHE A 37 0.75 -11.45 -12.73
C PHE A 37 0.79 -12.16 -14.07
N MET A 38 0.54 -11.47 -15.18
CA MET A 38 0.66 -12.05 -16.53
C MET A 38 2.08 -12.57 -16.81
N SER A 39 3.10 -11.93 -16.23
CA SER A 39 4.49 -12.34 -16.42
C SER A 39 4.87 -13.50 -15.50
N ILE A 40 4.39 -13.50 -14.26
CA ILE A 40 4.80 -14.47 -13.23
C ILE A 40 3.97 -15.74 -13.23
N PHE A 41 2.64 -15.65 -13.27
CA PHE A 41 1.76 -16.81 -13.08
C PHE A 41 1.98 -17.91 -14.13
N PRO A 42 2.08 -17.60 -15.44
CA PRO A 42 2.28 -18.64 -16.44
C PRO A 42 3.59 -19.42 -16.26
N GLN A 43 4.62 -18.84 -15.62
CA GLN A 43 5.89 -19.52 -15.38
C GLN A 43 5.77 -20.69 -14.37
N PHE A 44 4.70 -20.71 -13.57
CA PHE A 44 4.44 -21.73 -12.57
C PHE A 44 3.31 -22.69 -12.96
N ILE A 45 2.78 -22.58 -14.19
CA ILE A 45 1.68 -23.42 -14.67
C ILE A 45 2.23 -24.39 -15.70
N ASP A 46 1.98 -25.68 -15.48
CA ASP A 46 2.23 -26.72 -16.48
C ASP A 46 1.09 -26.72 -17.52
N VAL A 47 1.44 -26.46 -18.78
CA VAL A 47 0.52 -26.40 -19.91
C VAL A 47 -0.02 -27.76 -20.34
N THR A 48 0.56 -28.86 -19.84
CA THR A 48 0.13 -30.23 -20.13
C THR A 48 -0.96 -30.74 -19.17
N GLN A 49 -1.22 -30.00 -18.08
CA GLN A 49 -2.17 -30.34 -17.03
C GLN A 49 -3.37 -29.37 -17.00
N GLU A 50 -4.40 -29.70 -16.23
CA GLU A 50 -5.56 -28.80 -16.09
C GLU A 50 -5.17 -27.45 -15.45
N TYR A 51 -5.54 -26.36 -16.14
CA TYR A 51 -5.18 -25.00 -15.76
C TYR A 51 -5.84 -24.51 -14.46
N ALA A 52 -7.15 -24.73 -14.33
CA ALA A 52 -7.97 -24.16 -13.25
C ALA A 52 -7.46 -24.48 -11.83
N PRO A 53 -7.16 -25.74 -11.44
CA PRO A 53 -6.69 -26.04 -10.10
C PRO A 53 -5.33 -25.40 -9.78
N GLN A 54 -4.40 -25.36 -10.76
CA GLN A 54 -3.09 -24.73 -10.61
C GLN A 54 -3.22 -23.22 -10.41
N PHE A 55 -4.05 -22.57 -11.24
CA PHE A 55 -4.30 -21.14 -11.14
C PHE A 55 -4.96 -20.75 -9.82
N VAL A 56 -5.98 -21.48 -9.38
CA VAL A 56 -6.65 -21.23 -8.09
C VAL A 56 -5.68 -21.39 -6.93
N LEU A 57 -4.85 -22.43 -6.94
CA LEU A 57 -3.82 -22.63 -5.93
C LEU A 57 -2.86 -21.43 -5.87
N LEU A 58 -2.32 -21.01 -7.02
CA LEU A 58 -1.36 -19.92 -7.10
C LEU A 58 -1.98 -18.57 -6.67
N ALA A 59 -3.20 -18.28 -7.13
CA ALA A 59 -3.95 -17.09 -6.76
C ALA A 59 -4.28 -17.06 -5.26
N ALA A 60 -4.69 -18.19 -4.68
CA ALA A 60 -5.00 -18.31 -3.26
C ALA A 60 -3.75 -18.12 -2.41
N THR A 61 -2.65 -18.81 -2.72
CA THR A 61 -1.38 -18.67 -2.01
C THR A 61 -0.89 -17.22 -2.05
N PHE A 62 -0.91 -16.60 -3.22
CA PHE A 62 -0.52 -15.20 -3.36
C PHE A 62 -1.42 -14.27 -2.53
N SER A 63 -2.74 -14.45 -2.58
CA SER A 63 -3.69 -13.64 -1.82
C SER A 63 -3.47 -13.75 -0.31
N VAL A 64 -3.22 -14.97 0.20
CA VAL A 64 -2.89 -15.20 1.61
C VAL A 64 -1.62 -14.47 2.00
N LEU A 65 -0.55 -14.57 1.20
CA LEU A 65 0.70 -13.86 1.44
C LEU A 65 0.48 -12.34 1.50
N VAL A 66 -0.27 -11.78 0.55
CA VAL A 66 -0.59 -10.34 0.54
C VAL A 66 -1.33 -9.93 1.80
N ILE A 67 -2.37 -10.68 2.19
CA ILE A 67 -3.15 -10.40 3.41
C ILE A 67 -2.26 -10.44 4.64
N VAL A 68 -1.43 -11.48 4.78
CA VAL A 68 -0.52 -11.65 5.92
C VAL A 68 0.46 -10.48 6.00
N ILE A 69 1.16 -10.17 4.90
CA ILE A 69 2.15 -9.09 4.85
C ILE A 69 1.51 -7.73 5.17
N HIS A 70 0.35 -7.43 4.57
CA HIS A 70 -0.33 -6.15 4.81
C HIS A 70 -0.89 -6.04 6.22
N THR A 71 -1.38 -7.15 6.78
CA THR A 71 -1.84 -7.18 8.18
C THR A 71 -0.67 -6.94 9.14
N ILE A 72 0.48 -7.56 8.89
CA ILE A 72 1.70 -7.31 9.65
C ILE A 72 2.07 -5.82 9.56
N TYR A 73 2.12 -5.24 8.36
CA TYR A 73 2.40 -3.80 8.20
C TYR A 73 1.38 -2.92 8.91
N ALA A 74 0.09 -3.22 8.82
CA ALA A 74 -0.95 -2.47 9.51
C ALA A 74 -0.81 -2.55 11.04
N ALA A 75 -0.48 -3.73 11.57
CA ALA A 75 -0.23 -3.94 13.00
C ALA A 75 1.01 -3.17 13.47
N PHE A 76 2.11 -3.25 12.73
CA PHE A 76 3.34 -2.48 13.00
C PHE A 76 3.07 -0.97 12.94
N ALA A 77 2.32 -0.49 11.94
CA ALA A 77 1.94 0.91 11.82
C ALA A 77 1.08 1.37 13.01
N SER A 78 0.13 0.55 13.47
CA SER A 78 -0.70 0.84 14.64
C SER A 78 0.15 0.93 15.93
N PHE A 79 1.06 -0.03 16.12
CA PHE A 79 2.00 -0.02 17.24
C PHE A 79 2.94 1.21 17.21
N ALA A 80 3.52 1.50 16.05
CA ALA A 80 4.38 2.65 15.84
C ALA A 80 3.62 3.96 16.09
N LYS A 81 2.38 4.07 15.62
CA LYS A 81 1.50 5.22 15.87
C LYS A 81 1.29 5.42 17.37
N SER A 82 1.04 4.38 18.15
CA SER A 82 0.89 4.48 19.61
C SER A 82 2.12 5.12 20.28
N LYS A 83 3.34 4.77 19.84
CA LYS A 83 4.59 5.33 20.39
C LYS A 83 5.03 6.67 19.78
N LEU A 84 4.73 6.92 18.51
CA LEU A 84 5.22 8.07 17.75
C LEU A 84 4.20 9.21 17.62
N SER A 85 2.97 9.04 18.12
CA SER A 85 1.95 10.11 18.12
C SER A 85 2.28 11.31 19.03
N SER A 86 3.41 11.29 19.75
CA SER A 86 3.91 12.46 20.45
C SER A 86 4.34 13.56 19.46
N LYS A 87 4.28 14.83 19.89
CA LYS A 87 4.75 15.96 19.04
C LYS A 87 6.18 15.75 18.52
N LYS A 88 7.07 15.21 19.36
CA LYS A 88 8.46 14.90 18.99
C LYS A 88 8.56 13.75 17.99
N GLY A 89 7.76 12.69 18.16
CA GLY A 89 7.72 11.54 17.26
C GLY A 89 7.25 11.92 15.85
N ASN A 90 6.16 12.67 15.75
CA ASN A 90 5.66 13.17 14.47
C ASN A 90 6.66 14.12 13.79
N ALA A 91 7.33 15.01 14.55
CA ALA A 91 8.34 15.90 13.99
C ALA A 91 9.56 15.13 13.46
N LEU A 92 9.99 14.07 14.15
CA LEU A 92 11.08 13.19 13.70
C LEU A 92 10.68 12.41 12.44
N LEU A 93 9.49 11.82 12.42
CA LEU A 93 8.96 11.12 11.24
C LEU A 93 8.92 12.03 10.02
N ASN A 94 8.38 13.25 10.16
CA ASN A 94 8.33 14.21 9.06
C ASN A 94 9.73 14.60 8.56
N LYS A 95 10.71 14.77 9.47
CA LYS A 95 12.10 15.05 9.08
C LYS A 95 12.73 13.88 8.33
N ILE A 96 12.52 12.64 8.80
CA ILE A 96 13.05 11.44 8.13
C ILE A 96 12.41 11.29 6.75
N SER A 97 11.07 11.35 6.65
CA SER A 97 10.36 11.26 5.37
C SER A 97 10.80 12.35 4.39
N GLY A 98 10.89 13.60 4.85
CA GLY A 98 11.38 14.71 4.05
C GLY A 98 12.82 14.50 3.59
N GLY A 99 13.70 14.04 4.48
CA GLY A 99 15.10 13.71 4.15
C GLY A 99 15.19 12.61 3.10
N VAL A 100 14.42 11.52 3.22
CA VAL A 100 14.38 10.44 2.23
C VAL A 100 13.91 10.96 0.87
N PHE A 101 12.87 11.79 0.82
CA PHE A 101 12.39 12.36 -0.45
C PHE A 101 13.41 13.30 -1.09
N VAL A 102 14.09 14.15 -0.31
CA VAL A 102 15.17 14.99 -0.83
C VAL A 102 16.31 14.13 -1.38
N SER A 103 16.71 13.07 -0.66
CA SER A 103 17.74 12.14 -1.12
C SER A 103 17.35 11.46 -2.43
N PHE A 104 16.10 11.01 -2.58
CA PHE A 104 15.61 10.47 -3.85
C PHE A 104 15.59 11.51 -4.97
N GLY A 105 15.19 12.75 -4.69
CA GLY A 105 15.21 13.83 -5.67
C GLY A 105 16.62 14.18 -6.15
N VAL A 106 17.58 14.28 -5.21
CA VAL A 106 18.99 14.49 -5.52
C VAL A 106 19.56 13.32 -6.31
N GLY A 107 19.27 12.07 -5.89
CA GLY A 107 19.70 10.87 -6.60
C GLY A 107 19.15 10.81 -8.03
N LEU A 108 17.89 11.17 -8.23
CA LEU A 108 17.27 11.22 -9.56
C LEU A 108 17.91 12.31 -10.44
N ALA A 109 18.14 13.52 -9.89
CA ALA A 109 18.80 14.61 -10.60
C ALA A 109 20.25 14.27 -10.96
N ALA A 110 20.96 13.55 -10.09
CA ALA A 110 22.32 13.09 -10.33
C ALA A 110 22.38 11.94 -11.34
N SER A 111 21.38 11.05 -11.37
CA SER A 111 21.27 9.95 -12.33
C SER A 111 20.82 10.41 -13.72
N SER A 112 20.26 11.61 -13.85
CA SER A 112 19.79 12.16 -15.13
C SER A 112 20.90 12.85 -15.93
N LYS A 113 22.16 12.56 -15.61
CA LYS A 113 23.37 12.90 -16.35
C LYS A 113 23.98 11.62 -16.92
#